data_AF-A0A9E2ZFH1-F1
#
_entry.id   AF-A0A9E2ZFH1-F1
#
_cell.length_a   1.000
_cell.length_b   1.000
_cell.length_c   1.000
_cell.angle_alpha   90.00
_cell.angle_beta   90.00
_cell.angle_gamma   90.00
#
_symmetry.space_group_name_H-M   'P 1'
#
loop_
_entity.id
_entity.type
_entity.pdbx_description
1 polymer ?
#
loop_
_entity_poly.entity_id
_entity_poly.type
_entity_poly.pdbx_seq_one_letter_code
_entity_poly.pdbx_strand_id
1 'polypeptide(L)' 'TEQYQLIYEHPIYPKNLYLDRTPPRHAEYREQVTRKQVELLQERGIWERPARAAAANAEPARD' A
#
# COMPACT_ATOMS: atom_id res chain seq x y z
N THR A 1 -11.71 13.14 19.63
CA THR A 1 -12.78 12.15 19.87
C THR A 1 -12.18 10.76 19.76
N GLU A 2 -12.77 9.78 20.44
CA GLU A 2 -12.21 8.43 20.61
C GLU A 2 -12.06 7.67 19.28
N GLN A 3 -12.98 7.85 18.33
CA GLN A 3 -12.92 7.21 17.01
C GLN A 3 -11.68 7.59 16.19
N TYR A 4 -11.21 8.84 16.29
CA TYR A 4 -10.02 9.26 15.55
C TYR A 4 -8.75 8.58 16.07
N GLN A 5 -8.68 8.26 17.37
CA GLN A 5 -7.51 7.59 17.92
C GLN A 5 -7.32 6.22 17.28
N LEU A 6 -8.38 5.42 17.20
CA LEU A 6 -8.36 4.09 16.57
C LEU A 6 -8.02 4.16 15.08
N ILE A 7 -8.60 5.12 14.33
CA ILE A 7 -8.34 5.27 12.89
C ILE A 7 -6.88 5.63 12.60
N TYR A 8 -6.25 6.44 13.45
CA TYR A 8 -4.88 6.91 13.26
C TYR A 8 -3.82 6.10 14.00
N GLU A 9 -4.20 5.07 14.76
CA GLU A 9 -3.29 4.22 15.53
C GLU A 9 -2.31 3.47 14.61
N HIS A 10 -2.80 2.96 13.48
CA HIS A 10 -2.00 2.21 12.50
C HIS A 10 -2.12 2.81 11.10
N PRO A 11 -1.47 3.96 10.84
CA PRO A 11 -1.63 4.68 9.58
C PRO A 11 -1.20 3.83 8.39
N ILE A 12 -1.91 4.02 7.28
CA ILE A 12 -1.56 3.46 5.98
C ILE A 12 -0.65 4.48 5.28
N TYR A 13 -1.09 5.73 5.14
CA TYR A 13 -0.25 6.75 4.50
C TYR A 13 0.73 7.42 5.48
N PRO A 14 1.94 7.78 5.02
CA PRO A 14 2.84 8.64 5.78
C PRO A 14 2.20 10.01 6.03
N LYS A 15 2.41 10.55 7.23
CA LYS A 15 1.79 11.82 7.65
C LYS A 15 2.36 12.98 6.85
N ASN A 16 1.47 13.83 6.32
CA ASN A 16 1.75 15.17 5.81
C ASN A 16 3.03 15.29 4.97
N LEU A 17 3.15 14.46 3.93
CA LEU A 17 4.29 14.46 3.03
C LEU A 17 4.61 15.81 2.38
N TYR A 18 3.72 16.79 2.39
CA TYR A 18 3.92 18.09 1.76
C TYR A 18 4.34 19.19 2.73
N LEU A 19 4.46 18.88 4.02
CA LEU A 19 4.99 19.83 4.98
C LEU A 19 6.48 20.12 4.71
N ASP A 20 7.22 19.08 4.33
CA ASP A 20 8.69 19.13 4.21
C ASP A 20 9.19 18.99 2.76
N ARG A 21 8.31 18.74 1.79
CA ARG A 21 8.69 18.59 0.37
C ARG A 21 7.58 19.00 -0.59
N THR A 22 7.98 19.42 -1.79
CA THR A 22 7.04 19.70 -2.89
C THR A 22 6.29 18.43 -3.31
N PRO A 23 4.99 18.53 -3.66
CA PRO A 23 4.26 17.39 -4.22
C PRO A 23 4.98 16.78 -5.43
N PRO A 24 5.26 15.47 -5.43
CA PRO A 24 5.89 14.82 -6.57
C PRO A 24 4.89 14.65 -7.71
N ARG A 25 5.40 14.31 -8.90
CA ARG A 25 4.55 13.95 -10.03
C ARG A 25 3.79 12.65 -9.74
N HIS A 26 2.63 12.47 -10.37
CA HIS A 26 1.77 11.29 -10.15
C HIS A 26 2.49 9.95 -10.30
N ALA A 27 3.34 9.80 -11.32
CA ALA A 27 4.10 8.57 -11.54
C ALA A 27 5.05 8.28 -10.37
N GLU A 28 5.74 9.30 -9.87
CA GLU A 28 6.66 9.16 -8.74
C GLU A 28 5.92 8.84 -7.44
N TYR A 29 4.79 9.53 -7.18
CA TYR A 29 3.96 9.25 -6.01
C TYR A 29 3.44 7.81 -6.01
N ARG A 30 3.02 7.33 -7.18
CA ARG A 30 2.53 5.95 -7.35
C ARG A 30 3.57 4.92 -6.92
N GLU A 31 4.82 5.10 -7.37
CA GLU A 31 5.91 4.18 -7.10
C GLU A 31 6.41 4.26 -5.66
N GLN A 32 6.60 5.48 -5.16
CA GLN A 32 7.22 5.67 -3.85
C GLN A 32 6.24 5.53 -2.67
N VAL A 33 4.95 5.77 -2.90
CA VAL A 33 3.92 5.81 -1.85
C VAL A 33 2.82 4.79 -2.12
N THR A 34 2.06 4.93 -3.21
CA THR A 34 0.83 4.13 -3.41
C THR A 34 1.11 2.63 -3.47
N ARG A 35 2.13 2.18 -4.23
CA ARG A 35 2.47 0.75 -4.33
C ARG A 35 2.78 0.13 -2.96
N LYS A 36 3.61 0.82 -2.16
CA LYS A 36 3.96 0.36 -0.80
C LYS A 36 2.74 0.24 0.10
N GLN A 37 1.75 1.13 -0.03
CA GLN A 37 0.53 1.05 0.76
C GLN A 37 -0.41 -0.05 0.33
N VAL A 38 -0.48 -0.35 -0.96
CA VAL A 38 -1.20 -1.52 -1.47
C VAL A 38 -0.56 -2.81 -0.91
N GLU A 39 0.77 -2.91 -0.95
CA GLU A 39 1.51 -4.05 -0.42
C GLU A 39 1.30 -4.22 1.08
N LEU A 40 1.39 -3.13 1.86
CA LEU A 40 1.10 -3.14 3.30
C LEU A 40 -0.32 -3.64 3.61
N LEU A 41 -1.31 -3.24 2.83
CA LEU A 41 -2.69 -3.69 3.02
C LEU A 41 -2.88 -5.17 2.64
N GLN A 42 -2.09 -5.68 1.69
CA GLN A 42 -2.04 -7.11 1.37
C GLN A 42 -1.36 -7.91 2.47
N GLU A 43 -0.24 -7.43 3.02
CA GLU A 43 0.45 -8.05 4.15
C GLU A 43 -0.43 -8.13 5.40
N ARG A 44 -1.27 -7.11 5.62
CA ARG A 44 -2.26 -7.08 6.70
C ARG A 44 -3.50 -7.95 6.43
N GLY A 45 -3.62 -8.57 5.26
CA GLY A 45 -4.79 -9.36 4.86
C GLY A 45 -6.06 -8.53 4.68
N ILE A 46 -5.94 -7.22 4.49
CA ILE A 46 -7.08 -6.31 4.27
C ILE A 46 -7.46 -6.30 2.79
N TRP A 47 -6.46 -6.33 1.91
CA TRP A 47 -6.64 -6.34 0.46
C TRP A 47 -6.08 -7.60 -0.17
N GLU A 48 -6.84 -8.16 -1.10
CA GLU A 48 -6.40 -9.30 -1.88
C GLU A 48 -5.59 -8.88 -3.11
N ARG A 49 -4.70 -9.77 -3.54
CA ARG A 49 -4.01 -9.60 -4.83
C ARG A 49 -5.01 -9.86 -5.96
N PRO A 50 -4.92 -9.15 -7.10
CA PRO A 50 -5.75 -9.45 -8.26
C PRO A 50 -5.57 -10.91 -8.68
N ALA A 51 -6.66 -11.60 -9.03
CA ALA A 51 -6.65 -13.03 -9.35
C ALA A 51 -5.60 -13.40 -10.41
N ARG A 52 -5.44 -12.57 -11.45
CA ARG A 52 -4.42 -12.76 -12.49
C ARG A 52 -2.98 -12.66 -11.97
N ALA A 53 -2.74 -11.84 -10.95
CA ALA A 53 -1.43 -11.68 -10.33
C ALA A 53 -1.13 -12.80 -9.32
N ALA A 54 -2.14 -13.32 -8.62
CA ALA A 54 -2.00 -14.48 -7.74
C ALA A 54 -1.62 -15.75 -8.54
N ALA A 55 -2.28 -15.97 -9.68
CA ALA A 55 -2.02 -17.12 -10.56
C ALA A 55 -0.57 -17.16 -11.08
N ALA A 56 0.06 -16.01 -11.32
CA ALA A 56 1.44 -15.94 -11.81
C ALA A 56 2.50 -16.38 -10.79
N ASN A 57 2.19 -16.35 -9.48
CA ASN A 57 3.09 -16.80 -8.41
C ASN A 57 2.81 -18.24 -7.96
N ALA A 58 1.72 -18.85 -8.42
CA ALA A 58 1.25 -20.16 -7.98
C ALA A 58 1.80 -21.34 -8.80
N GLU A 59 2.51 -21.10 -9.91
CA GLU A 59 3.22 -22.15 -10.65
C GLU A 59 4.74 -22.07 -10.42
N PRO A 60 5.28 -22.93 -9.53
CA PRO A 60 6.63 -23.45 -9.68
C PRO A 60 6.60 -24.96 -10.00
N ALA A 61 7.54 -25.37 -10.85
CA ALA A 61 7.88 -26.73 -11.25
C ALA A 61 6.83 -27.50 -12.08
N ARG A 62 7.12 -27.63 -13.38
CA ARG A 62 6.78 -28.85 -14.13
C ARG A 62 8.10 -29.59 -14.34
N ASP A 63 8.10 -30.88 -13.97
CA ASP A 63 9.20 -31.85 -14.15
C ASP A 63 9.65 -31.97 -15.62
#